data_AF-A0A7E6EHM8-F1
#
_entry.id   AF-A0A7E6EHM8-F1
#
_cell.length_a   1.000
_cell.length_b   1.000
_cell.length_c   1.000
_cell.angle_alpha   90.00
_cell.angle_beta   90.00
_cell.angle_gamma   90.00
#
_symmetry.space_group_name_H-M   'P 1'
#
loop_
_entity.id
_entity.type
_entity.pdbx_description
1 polymer ?
#
loop_
_entity_poly.entity_id
_entity_poly.type
_entity_poly.pdbx_seq_one_letter_code
_entity_poly.pdbx_strand_id
1 'polypeptide(L)'
;MYKKVTALLTTHFPNTTILPTLGNHDNCPPNYWPTNNPNVYQHFLDSSGWGELIKDRTFLKGRGTVIRPGGYYSTHISDSLLAIVLNSVLWILPNQDASSQTDPGDQFLWLNHTLMKAQANNKTVLIFTHVPPGHEPNVTRQYNSQTLTKQFIDILGEFDQTVLGVFCGHLHKDAFFGDPALYSRVIYASPPLSWIAGNPGVRLYNYDISDYTQYYLTSHGEWVAHSQSKIYSVTTNHAQTLLRAVQDNICTYIALFAQSDVVRLDCDQVCALSLYCSMRTLTPADYSAFMASRADVLELASFPYSSKYQILVGCSIMLVIRTNRK
;
A
#
# COMPACT_ATOMS: atom_id res chain seq x y z
N MET A 1 -17.33 16.63 -1.44
CA MET A 1 -16.20 16.17 -2.29
C MET A 1 -16.47 14.78 -2.86
N TYR A 2 -16.67 13.76 -2.00
CA TYR A 2 -16.87 12.36 -2.41
C TYR A 2 -17.90 12.15 -3.53
N LYS A 3 -19.12 12.70 -3.43
CA LYS A 3 -20.12 12.58 -4.51
C LYS A 3 -19.63 13.01 -5.89
N LYS A 4 -18.79 14.05 -5.97
CA LYS A 4 -18.22 14.51 -7.25
C LYS A 4 -17.23 13.49 -7.80
N VAL A 5 -16.36 12.96 -6.95
CA VAL A 5 -15.38 11.92 -7.33
C VAL A 5 -16.11 10.64 -7.76
N THR A 6 -17.11 10.22 -6.99
CA THR A 6 -17.96 9.08 -7.34
C THR A 6 -18.66 9.27 -8.68
N ALA A 7 -19.27 10.43 -8.93
CA ALA A 7 -19.93 10.71 -10.21
C ALA A 7 -18.96 10.67 -11.39
N LEU A 8 -17.72 11.19 -11.23
CA LEU A 8 -16.69 11.10 -12.27
C LEU A 8 -16.32 9.64 -12.55
N LEU A 9 -16.11 8.84 -11.49
CA LEU A 9 -15.77 7.43 -11.62
C LEU A 9 -16.88 6.63 -12.31
N THR A 10 -18.14 6.81 -11.91
CA THR A 10 -19.27 6.09 -12.54
C THR A 10 -19.51 6.53 -13.97
N THR A 11 -19.29 7.82 -14.29
CA THR A 11 -19.45 8.36 -15.65
C THR A 11 -18.37 7.84 -16.60
N HIS A 12 -17.10 7.83 -16.19
CA HIS A 12 -15.99 7.44 -17.04
C HIS A 12 -15.71 5.93 -17.06
N PHE A 13 -16.17 5.20 -16.04
CA PHE A 13 -15.99 3.75 -15.93
C PHE A 13 -17.31 3.00 -15.65
N PRO A 14 -18.35 3.18 -16.50
CA PRO A 14 -19.69 2.67 -16.23
C PRO A 14 -19.77 1.14 -16.16
N ASN A 15 -18.83 0.45 -16.82
CA ASN A 15 -18.78 -1.02 -16.87
C ASN A 15 -17.72 -1.64 -15.96
N THR A 16 -17.01 -0.85 -15.17
CA THR A 16 -15.93 -1.34 -14.30
C THR A 16 -16.43 -1.55 -12.87
N THR A 17 -15.95 -2.59 -12.21
CA THR A 17 -16.14 -2.78 -10.77
C THR A 17 -15.16 -1.89 -10.01
N ILE A 18 -15.67 -1.03 -9.14
CA ILE A 18 -14.86 -0.11 -8.34
C ILE A 18 -15.00 -0.47 -6.87
N LEU A 19 -13.87 -0.73 -6.21
CA LEU A 19 -13.80 -1.18 -4.82
C LEU A 19 -13.19 -0.06 -3.96
N PRO A 20 -14.01 0.80 -3.33
CA PRO A 20 -13.48 1.86 -2.50
C PRO A 20 -13.06 1.33 -1.12
N THR A 21 -11.98 1.87 -0.57
CA THR A 21 -11.46 1.61 0.78
C THR A 21 -11.60 2.85 1.64
N LEU A 22 -12.00 2.73 2.91
CA LEU A 22 -12.10 3.89 3.82
C LEU A 22 -10.70 4.39 4.21
N GLY A 23 -10.49 5.69 4.05
CA GLY A 23 -9.30 6.41 4.47
C GLY A 23 -9.40 7.03 5.86
N ASN A 24 -8.26 7.35 6.46
CA ASN A 24 -8.22 8.00 7.76
C ASN A 24 -8.75 9.45 7.70
N HIS A 25 -8.73 10.09 6.53
CA HIS A 25 -9.33 11.41 6.31
C HIS A 25 -10.78 11.36 5.82
N ASP A 26 -11.38 10.17 5.70
CA ASP A 26 -12.75 10.02 5.20
C ASP A 26 -13.84 10.21 6.26
N ASN A 27 -13.44 10.56 7.49
CA ASN A 27 -14.37 10.89 8.57
C ASN A 27 -14.02 12.23 9.23
N CYS A 28 -14.98 12.80 9.94
CA CYS A 28 -14.81 13.97 10.79
C CYS A 28 -15.17 13.60 12.23
N PRO A 29 -14.21 13.62 13.18
CA PRO A 29 -12.80 14.01 13.02
C PRO A 29 -11.97 12.97 12.23
N PRO A 30 -10.81 13.36 11.66
CA PRO A 30 -9.92 12.42 10.99
C PRO A 30 -9.38 11.37 11.97
N ASN A 31 -9.00 10.21 11.43
CA ASN A 31 -8.48 9.03 12.12
C ASN A 31 -9.50 8.27 12.99
N TYR A 32 -10.75 8.73 13.06
CA TYR A 32 -11.78 8.06 13.84
C TYR A 32 -12.73 7.28 12.92
N TRP A 33 -12.86 5.98 13.17
CA TRP A 33 -13.99 5.17 12.68
C TRP A 33 -14.44 4.25 13.82
N PRO A 34 -15.76 4.16 14.09
CA PRO A 34 -16.26 3.34 15.18
C PRO A 34 -16.15 1.86 14.85
N THR A 35 -15.69 1.06 15.80
CA THR A 35 -15.51 -0.39 15.70
C THR A 35 -16.83 -1.15 15.63
N ASN A 36 -17.91 -0.58 16.19
CA ASN A 36 -19.23 -1.19 16.18
C ASN A 36 -20.38 -0.17 16.05
N ASN A 37 -20.47 0.49 14.89
CA ASN A 37 -21.59 1.41 14.63
C ASN A 37 -21.99 1.43 13.13
N PRO A 38 -22.90 0.55 12.70
CA PRO A 38 -23.29 0.46 11.29
C PRO A 38 -23.94 1.73 10.75
N ASN A 39 -24.55 2.57 11.60
CA ASN A 39 -25.21 3.80 11.17
C ASN A 39 -24.21 4.84 10.64
N VAL A 40 -23.01 4.90 11.22
CA VAL A 40 -21.94 5.81 10.74
C VAL A 40 -21.47 5.39 9.35
N TYR A 41 -21.29 4.09 9.12
CA TYR A 41 -20.91 3.57 7.81
C TYR A 41 -22.03 3.75 6.77
N GLN A 42 -23.29 3.55 7.18
CA GLN A 42 -24.45 3.77 6.30
C GLN A 42 -24.54 5.24 5.89
N HIS A 43 -24.43 6.14 6.87
CA HIS A 43 -24.40 7.56 6.61
C HIS A 43 -23.25 7.95 5.66
N PHE A 44 -22.06 7.37 5.81
CA PHE A 44 -20.96 7.61 4.90
C PHE A 44 -21.25 7.10 3.49
N LEU A 45 -21.79 5.88 3.31
CA LEU A 45 -22.16 5.38 1.99
C LEU A 45 -23.19 6.28 1.28
N ASP A 46 -24.19 6.75 2.02
CA ASP A 46 -25.26 7.60 1.49
C ASP A 46 -24.76 9.01 1.14
N SER A 47 -23.92 9.59 2.02
CA SER A 47 -23.38 10.93 1.84
C SER A 47 -22.22 11.00 0.84
N SER A 48 -21.49 9.91 0.63
CA SER A 48 -20.40 9.81 -0.36
C SER A 48 -20.88 9.47 -1.76
N GLY A 49 -22.05 8.82 -1.88
CA GLY A 49 -22.52 8.23 -3.13
C GLY A 49 -21.87 6.87 -3.45
N TRP A 50 -20.99 6.35 -2.59
CA TRP A 50 -20.25 5.10 -2.84
C TRP A 50 -21.14 3.89 -3.08
N GLY A 51 -22.41 3.93 -2.66
CA GLY A 51 -23.40 2.93 -3.05
C GLY A 51 -23.50 2.73 -4.58
N GLU A 52 -23.19 3.74 -5.39
CA GLU A 52 -23.20 3.65 -6.86
C GLU A 52 -21.95 2.95 -7.43
N LEU A 53 -20.82 2.97 -6.71
CA LEU A 53 -19.58 2.31 -7.14
C LEU A 53 -19.68 0.78 -7.00
N ILE A 54 -20.53 0.34 -6.08
CA ILE A 54 -20.68 -1.06 -5.68
C ILE A 54 -21.91 -1.64 -6.38
N LYS A 55 -21.70 -2.23 -7.56
CA LYS A 55 -22.76 -2.76 -8.44
C LYS A 55 -23.49 -3.95 -7.82
N ASP A 56 -22.74 -4.86 -7.19
CA ASP A 56 -23.32 -5.94 -6.41
C ASP A 56 -23.35 -5.51 -4.94
N ARG A 57 -24.53 -5.25 -4.37
CA ARG A 57 -24.65 -4.88 -2.95
C ARG A 57 -24.90 -6.08 -2.05
N THR A 58 -24.95 -7.30 -2.58
CA THR A 58 -25.23 -8.50 -1.78
C THR A 58 -24.15 -8.74 -0.73
N PHE A 59 -22.91 -8.34 -1.01
CA PHE A 59 -21.77 -8.54 -0.12
C PHE A 59 -21.59 -7.46 0.97
N LEU A 60 -22.20 -6.28 0.78
CA LEU A 60 -22.29 -5.27 1.84
C LEU A 60 -23.26 -5.69 2.94
N LYS A 61 -24.10 -6.69 2.68
CA LYS A 61 -25.04 -7.23 3.66
C LYS A 61 -24.30 -8.16 4.61
N GLY A 62 -24.21 -7.77 5.87
CA GLY A 62 -23.99 -8.73 6.96
C GLY A 62 -25.19 -9.68 7.12
N ARG A 63 -25.34 -10.26 8.33
CA ARG A 63 -26.61 -10.93 8.70
C ARG A 63 -27.73 -9.88 8.72
N GLY A 64 -28.51 -9.82 7.65
CA GLY A 64 -29.60 -8.85 7.49
C GLY A 64 -29.08 -7.47 7.10
N THR A 65 -29.40 -7.01 5.88
CA THR A 65 -29.49 -5.63 5.34
C THR A 65 -28.52 -4.50 5.76
N VAL A 66 -27.51 -4.73 6.59
CA VAL A 66 -26.72 -3.70 7.25
C VAL A 66 -25.24 -3.88 6.89
N ILE A 67 -24.57 -2.77 6.55
CA ILE A 67 -23.11 -2.70 6.40
C ILE A 67 -22.47 -3.31 7.64
N ARG A 68 -21.38 -4.06 7.46
CA ARG A 68 -20.68 -4.63 8.62
C ARG A 68 -20.33 -3.52 9.62
N PRO A 69 -20.43 -3.80 10.94
CA PRO A 69 -20.27 -2.80 11.98
C PRO A 69 -18.88 -2.11 12.01
N GLY A 70 -17.89 -2.63 11.26
CA GLY A 70 -16.57 -2.02 11.07
C GLY A 70 -16.25 -1.54 9.65
N GLY A 71 -17.22 -1.50 8.72
CA GLY A 71 -17.05 -0.89 7.38
C GLY A 71 -16.17 -1.66 6.38
N TYR A 72 -15.68 -2.84 6.73
CA TYR A 72 -14.96 -3.75 5.84
C TYR A 72 -15.91 -4.71 5.10
N TYR A 73 -15.47 -5.27 3.97
CA TYR A 73 -16.29 -6.16 3.15
C TYR A 73 -15.44 -7.04 2.22
N SER A 74 -16.05 -8.02 1.56
CA SER A 74 -15.40 -8.80 0.49
C SER A 74 -16.32 -8.91 -0.71
N THR A 75 -15.81 -9.18 -1.90
CA THR A 75 -16.65 -9.35 -3.10
C THR A 75 -15.97 -10.25 -4.13
N HIS A 76 -16.78 -10.98 -4.90
CA HIS A 76 -16.29 -11.81 -5.99
C HIS A 76 -16.03 -10.96 -7.22
N ILE A 77 -14.79 -10.97 -7.70
CA ILE A 77 -14.40 -10.35 -8.98
C ILE A 77 -14.63 -11.34 -10.12
N SER A 78 -14.41 -12.63 -9.84
CA SER A 78 -14.74 -13.76 -10.69
C SER A 78 -15.04 -14.99 -9.81
N ASP A 79 -15.36 -16.12 -10.44
CA ASP A 79 -15.54 -17.39 -9.73
C ASP A 79 -14.26 -17.83 -8.98
N SER A 80 -13.08 -17.44 -9.44
CA SER A 80 -11.80 -17.80 -8.86
C SER A 80 -11.11 -16.66 -8.08
N LEU A 81 -11.62 -15.42 -8.16
CA LEU A 81 -10.98 -14.25 -7.54
C LEU A 81 -11.91 -13.56 -6.53
N LEU A 82 -11.45 -13.47 -5.28
CA LEU A 82 -12.10 -12.73 -4.21
C LEU A 82 -11.29 -11.46 -3.88
N ALA A 83 -11.95 -10.32 -3.85
CA ALA A 83 -11.40 -9.11 -3.26
C ALA A 83 -11.86 -8.99 -1.80
N ILE A 84 -10.94 -8.67 -0.89
CA ILE A 84 -11.21 -8.34 0.50
C ILE A 84 -10.79 -6.89 0.71
N VAL A 85 -11.72 -6.06 1.17
CA VAL A 85 -11.50 -4.64 1.47
C VAL A 85 -11.60 -4.42 2.96
N LEU A 86 -10.46 -4.06 3.56
CA LEU A 86 -10.30 -3.87 4.98
C LEU A 86 -10.47 -2.39 5.35
N ASN A 87 -10.97 -2.16 6.57
CA ASN A 87 -10.95 -0.87 7.22
C ASN A 87 -9.79 -0.85 8.22
N SER A 88 -8.58 -0.57 7.71
CA SER A 88 -7.38 -0.50 8.54
C SER A 88 -7.31 0.72 9.44
N VAL A 89 -8.19 1.70 9.25
CA VAL A 89 -8.29 2.84 10.17
C VAL A 89 -8.78 2.36 11.55
N LEU A 90 -9.40 1.19 11.64
CA LEU A 90 -9.69 0.56 12.93
C LEU A 90 -8.43 0.10 13.67
N TRP A 91 -7.26 0.03 13.05
CA TRP A 91 -6.06 -0.54 13.68
C TRP A 91 -4.96 0.49 13.92
N ILE A 92 -5.18 1.74 13.46
CA ILE A 92 -4.20 2.80 13.64
C ILE A 92 -4.21 3.32 15.07
N LEU A 93 -3.03 3.69 15.59
CA LEU A 93 -2.87 4.21 16.95
C LEU A 93 -3.74 5.45 17.25
N PRO A 94 -3.94 6.40 16.31
CA PRO A 94 -4.79 7.57 16.59
C PRO A 94 -6.29 7.26 16.68
N ASN A 95 -6.75 6.05 16.31
CA ASN A 95 -8.16 5.70 16.44
C ASN A 95 -8.50 5.31 17.89
N GLN A 96 -9.09 6.26 18.62
CA GLN A 96 -9.41 6.10 20.04
C GLN A 96 -10.47 5.03 20.32
N ASP A 97 -11.34 4.69 19.36
CA ASP A 97 -12.37 3.66 19.56
C ASP A 97 -11.78 2.25 19.63
N ALA A 98 -10.65 2.07 18.95
CA ALA A 98 -9.98 0.79 18.77
C ALA A 98 -8.75 0.59 19.66
N SER A 99 -8.30 1.63 20.37
CA SER A 99 -6.97 1.66 21.02
C SER A 99 -6.74 0.57 22.08
N SER A 100 -7.81 0.00 22.65
CA SER A 100 -7.74 -1.08 23.65
C SER A 100 -8.23 -2.44 23.15
N GLN A 101 -8.65 -2.53 21.88
CA GLN A 101 -9.24 -3.76 21.34
C GLN A 101 -8.17 -4.64 20.71
N THR A 102 -8.25 -5.95 20.98
CA THR A 102 -7.37 -6.95 20.34
C THR A 102 -7.84 -7.33 18.94
N ASP A 103 -9.11 -7.11 18.63
CA ASP A 103 -9.66 -7.27 17.27
C ASP A 103 -10.72 -6.19 16.98
N PRO A 104 -10.29 -4.97 16.61
CA PRO A 104 -11.20 -3.86 16.34
C PRO A 104 -12.26 -4.19 15.27
N GLY A 105 -13.52 -4.28 15.72
CA GLY A 105 -14.67 -4.58 14.88
C GLY A 105 -14.74 -6.03 14.40
N ASP A 106 -14.14 -6.98 15.12
CA ASP A 106 -14.06 -8.42 14.78
C ASP A 106 -13.47 -8.67 13.37
N GLN A 107 -12.63 -7.76 12.91
CA GLN A 107 -12.16 -7.73 11.53
C GLN A 107 -11.13 -8.81 11.24
N PHE A 108 -10.25 -9.13 12.18
CA PHE A 108 -9.26 -10.19 12.03
C PHE A 108 -9.91 -11.57 12.12
N LEU A 109 -10.85 -11.79 13.05
CA LEU A 109 -11.65 -13.00 13.10
C LEU A 109 -12.43 -13.22 11.80
N TRP A 110 -13.07 -12.15 11.29
CA TRP A 110 -13.78 -12.20 10.01
C TRP A 110 -12.83 -12.46 8.83
N LEU A 111 -11.68 -11.81 8.79
CA LEU A 111 -10.67 -11.99 7.75
C LEU A 111 -10.21 -13.45 7.71
N ASN A 112 -9.86 -14.01 8.87
CA ASN A 112 -9.43 -15.40 9.01
C ASN A 112 -10.50 -16.36 8.45
N HIS A 113 -11.75 -16.24 8.93
CA HIS A 113 -12.86 -17.07 8.42
C HIS A 113 -13.13 -16.90 6.92
N THR A 114 -12.93 -15.69 6.39
CA THR A 114 -13.13 -15.40 4.97
C THR A 114 -12.04 -16.05 4.12
N LEU A 115 -10.78 -16.00 4.57
CA LEU A 115 -9.65 -16.64 3.91
C LEU A 115 -9.71 -18.17 3.99
N MET A 116 -10.09 -18.75 5.14
CA MET A 116 -10.34 -20.19 5.27
C MET A 116 -11.37 -20.68 4.23
N LYS A 117 -12.47 -19.93 4.06
CA LYS A 117 -13.49 -20.25 3.05
C LYS A 117 -12.95 -20.08 1.63
N ALA A 118 -12.18 -19.02 1.36
CA ALA A 118 -11.59 -18.81 0.04
C ALA A 118 -10.66 -19.96 -0.34
N GLN A 119 -9.77 -20.37 0.59
CA GLN A 119 -8.85 -21.49 0.42
C GLN A 119 -9.60 -22.81 0.19
N ALA A 120 -10.62 -23.13 1.00
CA ALA A 120 -11.43 -24.33 0.83
C ALA A 120 -12.19 -24.38 -0.52
N ASN A 121 -12.42 -23.23 -1.14
CA ASN A 121 -13.07 -23.10 -2.44
C ASN A 121 -12.09 -22.80 -3.58
N ASN A 122 -10.77 -22.99 -3.38
CA ASN A 122 -9.71 -22.73 -4.37
C ASN A 122 -9.76 -21.33 -4.99
N LYS A 123 -10.11 -20.31 -4.20
CA LYS A 123 -10.14 -18.91 -4.65
C LYS A 123 -8.81 -18.22 -4.34
N THR A 124 -8.35 -17.43 -5.30
CA THR A 124 -7.28 -16.46 -5.12
C THR A 124 -7.84 -15.19 -4.47
N VAL A 125 -7.06 -14.57 -3.57
CA VAL A 125 -7.51 -13.40 -2.81
C VAL A 125 -6.62 -12.18 -3.04
N LEU A 126 -7.23 -11.02 -3.28
CA LEU A 126 -6.58 -9.70 -3.23
C LEU A 126 -7.06 -8.97 -1.99
N ILE A 127 -6.14 -8.41 -1.21
CA ILE A 127 -6.48 -7.63 -0.02
C ILE A 127 -6.20 -6.16 -0.27
N PHE A 128 -7.18 -5.30 0.00
CA PHE A 128 -7.06 -3.86 -0.10
C PHE A 128 -7.22 -3.23 1.27
N THR A 129 -6.32 -2.31 1.59
CA THR A 129 -6.30 -1.53 2.83
C THR A 129 -5.99 -0.07 2.51
N HIS A 130 -6.30 0.88 3.40
CA HIS A 130 -5.85 2.25 3.22
C HIS A 130 -4.47 2.44 3.85
N VAL A 131 -4.37 2.20 5.16
CA VAL A 131 -3.15 2.31 5.95
C VAL A 131 -2.45 0.95 5.96
N PRO A 132 -1.17 0.85 5.56
CA PRO A 132 -0.44 -0.41 5.66
C PRO A 132 -0.18 -0.81 7.12
N PRO A 133 0.10 -2.09 7.40
CA PRO A 133 0.61 -2.52 8.70
C PRO A 133 1.96 -1.86 9.01
N GLY A 134 2.31 -1.81 10.29
CA GLY A 134 3.63 -1.33 10.72
C GLY A 134 3.76 0.17 10.88
N HIS A 135 4.75 0.78 10.21
CA HIS A 135 5.20 2.15 10.49
C HIS A 135 5.49 2.97 9.22
N GLU A 136 5.56 4.29 9.43
CA GLU A 136 5.93 5.25 8.40
C GLU A 136 7.39 5.09 7.97
N PRO A 137 7.67 5.11 6.66
CA PRO A 137 9.04 5.17 6.19
C PRO A 137 9.75 6.42 6.70
N ASN A 138 11.04 6.31 6.96
CA ASN A 138 11.94 7.40 7.38
C ASN A 138 11.80 7.92 8.82
N VAL A 139 10.60 7.91 9.40
CA VAL A 139 10.34 8.50 10.73
C VAL A 139 10.02 7.44 11.80
N THR A 140 9.92 6.16 11.40
CA THR A 140 9.54 4.98 12.23
C THR A 140 8.28 5.15 13.10
N ARG A 141 7.50 6.20 12.82
CA ARG A 141 6.24 6.46 13.49
C ARG A 141 5.29 5.33 13.18
N GLN A 142 4.88 4.63 14.21
CA GLN A 142 3.95 3.52 14.05
C GLN A 142 2.60 4.02 13.57
N TYR A 143 2.11 3.40 12.51
CA TYR A 143 0.73 3.58 12.09
C TYR A 143 -0.19 2.81 13.02
N ASN A 144 0.16 1.56 13.32
CA ASN A 144 -0.69 0.61 14.01
C ASN A 144 -0.03 0.06 15.28
N SER A 145 -0.84 -0.55 16.14
CA SER A 145 -0.35 -1.39 17.23
C SER A 145 0.55 -2.52 16.70
N GLN A 146 1.61 -2.84 17.44
CA GLN A 146 2.49 -3.98 17.12
C GLN A 146 1.72 -5.30 17.16
N THR A 147 0.78 -5.44 18.10
CA THR A 147 -0.06 -6.64 18.24
C THR A 147 -0.94 -6.84 17.02
N LEU A 148 -1.63 -5.79 16.56
CA LEU A 148 -2.51 -5.86 15.39
C LEU A 148 -1.71 -6.04 14.09
N THR A 149 -0.55 -5.39 13.99
CA THR A 149 0.40 -5.60 12.89
C THR A 149 0.83 -7.07 12.81
N LYS A 150 1.24 -7.65 13.95
CA LYS A 150 1.62 -9.05 14.04
C LYS A 150 0.46 -9.98 13.68
N GLN A 151 -0.73 -9.74 14.19
CA GLN A 151 -1.91 -10.54 13.88
C GLN A 151 -2.23 -10.55 12.38
N PHE A 152 -2.11 -9.41 11.71
CA PHE A 152 -2.28 -9.34 10.26
C PHE A 152 -1.21 -10.14 9.51
N ILE A 153 0.06 -10.00 9.91
CA ILE A 153 1.18 -10.74 9.31
C ILE A 153 1.02 -12.26 9.51
N ASP A 154 0.64 -12.70 10.70
CA ASP A 154 0.44 -14.12 11.01
C ASP A 154 -0.69 -14.71 10.13
N ILE A 155 -1.80 -13.98 9.94
CA ILE A 155 -2.87 -14.36 9.00
C ILE A 155 -2.33 -14.44 7.56
N LEU A 156 -1.57 -13.44 7.10
CA LEU A 156 -1.00 -13.48 5.75
C LEU A 156 -0.05 -14.68 5.55
N GLY A 157 0.64 -15.11 6.62
CA GLY A 157 1.47 -16.31 6.61
C GLY A 157 0.68 -17.60 6.48
N GLU A 158 -0.39 -17.74 7.27
CA GLU A 158 -1.30 -18.89 7.21
C GLU A 158 -1.94 -19.05 5.83
N PHE A 159 -2.22 -17.92 5.17
CA PHE A 159 -2.84 -17.85 3.84
C PHE A 159 -1.91 -17.29 2.76
N ASP A 160 -0.58 -17.49 2.87
CA ASP A 160 0.32 -17.54 1.71
C ASP A 160 -0.27 -18.61 0.76
N GLN A 161 0.10 -18.78 -0.50
CA GLN A 161 -0.69 -19.54 -1.50
C GLN A 161 -2.13 -19.03 -1.82
N THR A 162 -2.94 -18.57 -0.85
CA THR A 162 -4.33 -18.12 -1.09
C THR A 162 -4.39 -16.62 -1.40
N VAL A 163 -3.70 -15.80 -0.61
CA VAL A 163 -3.58 -14.35 -0.83
C VAL A 163 -2.53 -14.13 -1.91
N LEU A 164 -2.85 -13.42 -2.99
CA LEU A 164 -1.92 -13.12 -4.08
C LEU A 164 -1.15 -11.81 -3.83
N GLY A 165 -1.80 -10.81 -3.22
CA GLY A 165 -1.17 -9.53 -2.91
C GLY A 165 -2.00 -8.66 -1.98
N VAL A 166 -1.32 -7.72 -1.32
CA VAL A 166 -1.92 -6.70 -0.45
C VAL A 166 -1.62 -5.33 -1.04
N PHE A 167 -2.64 -4.48 -1.13
CA PHE A 167 -2.53 -3.15 -1.73
C PHE A 167 -2.97 -2.08 -0.74
N CYS A 168 -2.19 -1.01 -0.67
CA CYS A 168 -2.41 0.10 0.24
C CYS A 168 -2.17 1.48 -0.41
N GLY A 169 -2.59 2.51 0.32
CA GLY A 169 -2.29 3.90 0.02
C GLY A 169 -1.61 4.56 1.22
N HIS A 170 -2.18 5.66 1.70
CA HIS A 170 -1.80 6.43 2.90
C HIS A 170 -0.41 7.09 2.86
N LEU A 171 0.64 6.36 2.48
CA LEU A 171 2.02 6.87 2.42
C LEU A 171 2.18 8.03 1.45
N HIS A 172 1.34 8.06 0.42
CA HIS A 172 1.47 8.98 -0.70
C HIS A 172 2.81 8.84 -1.43
N LYS A 173 3.35 7.61 -1.47
CA LYS A 173 4.64 7.27 -2.07
C LYS A 173 4.49 6.02 -2.92
N ASP A 174 5.33 5.93 -3.95
CA ASP A 174 5.54 4.67 -4.65
C ASP A 174 6.47 3.82 -3.80
N ALA A 175 5.89 2.85 -3.12
CA ALA A 175 6.62 1.97 -2.24
C ALA A 175 6.02 0.57 -2.28
N PHE A 176 6.76 -0.36 -1.71
CA PHE A 176 6.25 -1.65 -1.32
C PHE A 176 6.97 -2.07 -0.04
N PHE A 177 6.40 -3.05 0.67
CA PHE A 177 7.00 -3.66 1.84
C PHE A 177 7.23 -5.14 1.57
N GLY A 178 8.44 -5.60 1.86
CA GLY A 178 8.88 -6.98 1.65
C GLY A 178 9.42 -7.60 2.93
N ASP A 179 8.78 -7.33 4.07
CA ASP A 179 9.23 -7.84 5.37
C ASP A 179 9.40 -9.37 5.38
N PRO A 180 10.51 -9.91 5.91
CA PRO A 180 10.71 -11.36 6.03
C PRO A 180 9.55 -12.10 6.70
N ALA A 181 8.82 -11.44 7.61
CA ALA A 181 7.64 -11.96 8.29
C ALA A 181 6.42 -12.07 7.35
N LEU A 182 6.40 -11.37 6.21
CA LEU A 182 5.38 -11.53 5.15
C LEU A 182 5.61 -12.76 4.27
N TYR A 183 6.57 -13.62 4.61
CA TYR A 183 6.94 -14.81 3.85
C TYR A 183 7.32 -14.45 2.42
N SER A 184 6.50 -14.83 1.44
CA SER A 184 6.74 -14.51 0.03
C SER A 184 5.95 -13.29 -0.47
N ARG A 185 5.12 -12.68 0.39
CA ARG A 185 4.17 -11.63 0.03
C ARG A 185 4.75 -10.23 0.11
N VAL A 186 4.18 -9.37 -0.71
CA VAL A 186 4.55 -7.96 -0.84
C VAL A 186 3.30 -7.12 -0.57
N ILE A 187 3.46 -6.06 0.22
CA ILE A 187 2.42 -5.04 0.40
C ILE A 187 2.78 -3.87 -0.50
N TYR A 188 1.97 -3.61 -1.52
CA TYR A 188 2.23 -2.52 -2.47
C TYR A 188 1.54 -1.23 -2.00
N ALA A 189 2.30 -0.15 -1.91
CA ALA A 189 1.78 1.19 -1.66
C ALA A 189 1.76 1.99 -2.96
N SER A 190 0.59 2.51 -3.31
CA SER A 190 0.44 3.34 -4.52
C SER A 190 0.51 4.82 -4.18
N PRO A 191 1.15 5.66 -5.02
CA PRO A 191 1.19 7.10 -4.83
C PRO A 191 -0.19 7.74 -5.04
N PRO A 192 -0.41 8.98 -4.58
CA PRO A 192 -1.72 9.60 -4.61
C PRO A 192 -1.98 10.27 -5.97
N LEU A 193 -3.23 10.53 -6.29
CA LEU A 193 -3.62 11.44 -7.39
C LEU A 193 -3.44 12.93 -7.05
N SER A 194 -2.95 13.23 -5.84
CA SER A 194 -2.81 14.58 -5.30
C SER A 194 -1.37 15.07 -5.44
N TRP A 195 -1.21 16.38 -5.65
CA TRP A 195 0.09 17.05 -5.70
C TRP A 195 0.79 17.20 -4.33
N ILE A 196 0.13 16.83 -3.23
CA ILE A 196 0.60 17.11 -1.86
C ILE A 196 1.96 16.45 -1.56
N ALA A 197 2.28 15.31 -2.18
CA ALA A 197 3.46 14.52 -1.83
C ALA A 197 4.39 14.22 -3.02
N GLY A 198 4.18 14.92 -4.14
CA GLY A 198 4.83 14.66 -5.42
C GLY A 198 3.83 14.74 -6.57
N ASN A 199 4.22 14.20 -7.71
CA ASN A 199 3.44 14.05 -8.91
C ASN A 199 2.25 13.11 -8.68
N PRO A 200 1.05 13.47 -9.15
CA PRO A 200 -0.11 12.58 -9.19
C PRO A 200 0.23 11.29 -9.88
N GLY A 201 -0.09 10.17 -9.26
CA GLY A 201 0.19 8.84 -9.80
C GLY A 201 -1.03 7.93 -9.81
N VAL A 202 -1.04 7.02 -10.78
CA VAL A 202 -1.96 5.87 -10.84
C VAL A 202 -1.17 4.63 -11.23
N ARG A 203 -1.60 3.46 -10.76
CA ARG A 203 -0.90 2.20 -11.00
C ARG A 203 -1.83 1.18 -11.62
N LEU A 204 -1.30 0.44 -12.59
CA LEU A 204 -1.95 -0.68 -13.24
C LEU A 204 -1.17 -1.95 -12.95
N TYR A 205 -1.81 -2.93 -12.30
CA TYR A 205 -1.22 -4.24 -12.02
C TYR A 205 -1.61 -5.24 -13.09
N ASN A 206 -0.69 -6.16 -13.41
CA ASN A 206 -1.06 -7.38 -14.12
C ASN A 206 -1.89 -8.29 -13.20
N TYR A 207 -2.74 -9.13 -13.78
CA TYR A 207 -3.68 -9.97 -13.03
C TYR A 207 -2.98 -10.91 -12.03
N ASP A 208 -1.82 -11.44 -12.40
CA ASP A 208 -0.99 -12.33 -11.58
C ASP A 208 -0.06 -11.56 -10.61
N ILE A 209 -0.07 -10.23 -10.63
CA ILE A 209 0.79 -9.34 -9.85
C ILE A 209 2.29 -9.64 -10.05
N SER A 210 2.68 -10.17 -11.21
CA SER A 210 4.09 -10.37 -11.56
C SER A 210 4.80 -9.07 -11.93
N ASP A 211 4.03 -8.05 -12.34
CA ASP A 211 4.51 -6.71 -12.67
C ASP A 211 3.40 -5.67 -12.45
N TYR A 212 3.79 -4.41 -12.35
CA TYR A 212 2.90 -3.27 -12.46
C TYR A 212 3.50 -2.17 -13.32
N THR A 213 2.63 -1.41 -13.97
CA THR A 213 2.97 -0.14 -14.61
C THR A 213 2.54 1.01 -13.72
N GLN A 214 3.51 1.81 -13.27
CA GLN A 214 3.24 3.07 -12.56
C GLN A 214 3.19 4.20 -13.57
N TYR A 215 2.11 4.99 -13.53
CA TYR A 215 1.96 6.22 -14.27
C TYR A 215 2.06 7.41 -13.31
N TYR A 216 2.69 8.50 -13.73
CA TYR A 216 2.63 9.76 -13.00
C TYR A 216 2.52 10.96 -13.95
N LEU A 217 1.88 12.02 -13.47
CA LEU A 217 1.70 13.26 -14.20
C LEU A 217 2.86 14.22 -13.87
N THR A 218 3.66 14.56 -14.86
CA THR A 218 4.77 15.51 -14.71
C THR A 218 4.26 16.92 -14.44
N SER A 219 5.14 17.77 -13.92
CA SER A 219 4.89 19.21 -13.74
C SER A 219 4.51 19.94 -15.04
N HIS A 220 4.81 19.36 -16.20
CA HIS A 220 4.50 19.89 -17.53
C HIS A 220 3.17 19.35 -18.10
N GLY A 221 2.43 18.53 -17.34
CA GLY A 221 1.15 17.99 -17.76
C GLY A 221 1.23 16.74 -18.66
N GLU A 222 2.40 16.11 -18.77
CA GLU A 222 2.60 14.87 -19.52
C GLU A 222 2.51 13.65 -18.59
N TRP A 223 1.75 12.62 -18.99
CA TRP A 223 1.75 11.33 -18.31
C TRP A 223 2.94 10.50 -18.73
N VAL A 224 3.71 10.04 -17.75
CA VAL A 224 4.90 9.20 -17.93
C VAL A 224 4.68 7.87 -17.22
N ALA A 225 5.22 6.78 -17.76
CA ALA A 225 5.01 5.45 -17.24
C ALA A 225 6.30 4.64 -17.15
N HIS A 226 6.38 3.77 -16.15
CA HIS A 226 7.45 2.77 -16.04
C HIS A 226 6.91 1.44 -15.51
N SER A 227 7.58 0.34 -15.87
CA SER A 227 7.27 -1.01 -15.40
C SER A 227 8.24 -1.41 -14.29
N GLN A 228 7.70 -1.99 -13.23
CA GLN A 228 8.44 -2.40 -12.04
C GLN A 228 9.46 -3.50 -12.35
N SER A 229 9.04 -4.52 -13.09
CA SER A 229 9.90 -5.63 -13.52
C SER A 229 11.11 -5.14 -14.33
N LYS A 230 10.91 -4.16 -15.22
CA LYS A 230 11.98 -3.56 -16.03
C LYS A 230 12.93 -2.69 -15.22
N ILE A 231 12.40 -1.89 -14.29
CA ILE A 231 13.22 -1.03 -13.44
C ILE A 231 14.13 -1.85 -12.53
N TYR A 232 13.59 -2.88 -11.89
CA TYR A 232 14.33 -3.69 -10.93
C TYR A 232 14.97 -4.94 -11.56
N SER A 233 14.78 -5.16 -12.87
CA SER A 233 15.27 -6.35 -13.60
C SER A 233 14.87 -7.67 -12.91
N VAL A 234 13.61 -7.76 -12.46
CA VAL A 234 13.07 -8.93 -11.76
C VAL A 234 11.99 -9.62 -12.61
N THR A 235 11.89 -10.94 -12.46
CA THR A 235 10.87 -11.76 -13.13
C THR A 235 9.78 -12.25 -12.18
N THR A 236 9.97 -12.06 -10.87
CA THR A 236 9.03 -12.47 -9.82
C THR A 236 8.97 -11.43 -8.73
N ASN A 237 7.80 -11.34 -8.09
CA ASN A 237 7.53 -10.41 -7.01
C ASN A 237 7.58 -11.07 -5.62
N HIS A 238 8.47 -12.05 -5.43
CA HIS A 238 8.78 -12.52 -4.08
C HIS A 238 9.44 -11.41 -3.27
N ALA A 239 9.00 -11.21 -2.03
CA ALA A 239 9.54 -10.18 -1.12
C ALA A 239 11.08 -10.13 -1.12
N GLN A 240 11.72 -11.29 -0.96
CA GLN A 240 13.18 -11.39 -0.91
C GLN A 240 13.87 -11.00 -2.24
N THR A 241 13.23 -11.27 -3.38
CA THR A 241 13.73 -10.90 -4.72
C THR A 241 13.67 -9.39 -4.89
N LEU A 242 12.54 -8.76 -4.55
CA LEU A 242 12.38 -7.31 -4.64
C LEU A 242 13.28 -6.56 -3.68
N LEU A 243 13.43 -7.05 -2.45
CA LEU A 243 14.34 -6.45 -1.47
C LEU A 243 15.81 -6.46 -1.95
N ARG A 244 16.25 -7.52 -2.63
CA ARG A 244 17.60 -7.57 -3.22
C ARG A 244 17.71 -6.58 -4.38
N ALA A 245 16.73 -6.59 -5.27
CA ALA A 245 16.74 -5.71 -6.42
C ALA A 245 16.72 -4.21 -6.03
N VAL A 246 16.00 -3.84 -4.97
CA VAL A 246 16.06 -2.48 -4.41
C VAL A 246 17.40 -2.20 -3.74
N GLN A 247 17.97 -3.16 -3.01
CA GLN A 247 19.31 -2.98 -2.43
C GLN A 247 20.34 -2.66 -3.52
N ASP A 248 20.28 -3.36 -4.65
CA ASP A 248 21.17 -3.16 -5.80
C ASP A 248 20.86 -1.86 -6.57
N ASN A 249 19.63 -1.34 -6.46
CA ASN A 249 19.14 -0.17 -7.19
C ASN A 249 18.57 0.92 -6.27
N ILE A 250 19.19 1.14 -5.10
CA ILE A 250 18.60 1.97 -4.03
C ILE A 250 18.34 3.41 -4.47
N CYS A 251 19.25 3.99 -5.26
CA CYS A 251 19.07 5.34 -5.81
C CYS A 251 17.84 5.45 -6.74
N THR A 252 17.58 4.40 -7.53
CA THR A 252 16.40 4.32 -8.39
C THR A 252 15.13 4.23 -7.55
N TYR A 253 15.13 3.38 -6.52
CA TYR A 253 14.02 3.29 -5.58
C TYR A 253 13.74 4.64 -4.90
N ILE A 254 14.77 5.36 -4.42
CA ILE A 254 14.63 6.68 -3.80
C ILE A 254 14.00 7.70 -4.75
N ALA A 255 14.45 7.73 -6.02
CA ALA A 255 13.89 8.63 -7.02
C ALA A 255 12.41 8.34 -7.30
N LEU A 256 12.04 7.05 -7.39
CA LEU A 256 10.65 6.65 -7.57
C LEU A 256 9.82 6.91 -6.31
N PHE A 257 10.35 6.64 -5.13
CA PHE A 257 9.69 6.90 -3.85
C PHE A 257 9.29 8.37 -3.72
N ALA A 258 10.19 9.28 -4.09
CA ALA A 258 9.92 10.73 -4.08
C ALA A 258 8.75 11.13 -4.99
N GLN A 259 8.49 10.37 -6.06
CA GLN A 259 7.46 10.64 -7.07
C GLN A 259 7.50 12.08 -7.59
N SER A 260 8.66 12.66 -7.88
CA SER A 260 8.72 14.04 -8.38
C SER A 260 9.76 14.21 -9.49
N ASP A 261 9.36 14.89 -10.56
CA ASP A 261 10.23 15.30 -11.67
C ASP A 261 10.94 16.64 -11.39
N VAL A 262 10.46 17.40 -10.40
CA VAL A 262 10.97 18.72 -10.04
C VAL A 262 11.84 18.67 -8.80
N VAL A 263 11.41 17.93 -7.79
CA VAL A 263 12.07 17.85 -6.48
C VAL A 263 12.78 16.52 -6.37
N ARG A 264 14.11 16.54 -6.35
CA ARG A 264 14.89 15.36 -5.98
C ARG A 264 14.94 15.27 -4.45
N LEU A 265 14.72 14.08 -3.92
CA LEU A 265 14.93 13.84 -2.51
C LEU A 265 16.44 13.83 -2.25
N ASP A 266 16.93 14.85 -1.55
CA ASP A 266 18.30 14.84 -1.01
C ASP A 266 18.36 13.77 0.07
N CYS A 267 18.90 12.61 -0.31
CA CYS A 267 18.95 11.41 0.53
C CYS A 267 20.40 10.95 0.63
N ASP A 268 20.99 11.19 1.80
CA ASP A 268 22.30 10.67 2.17
C ASP A 268 22.23 9.18 2.50
N GLN A 269 23.35 8.62 2.98
CA GLN A 269 23.44 7.19 3.29
C GLN A 269 22.51 6.76 4.42
N VAL A 270 22.33 7.64 5.41
CA VAL A 270 21.44 7.38 6.57
C VAL A 270 19.99 7.36 6.10
N CYS A 271 19.61 8.32 5.26
CA CYS A 271 18.30 8.35 4.61
C CYS A 271 18.07 7.10 3.75
N ALA A 272 19.04 6.72 2.92
CA ALA A 272 18.92 5.55 2.04
C ALA A 272 18.76 4.25 2.83
N LEU A 273 19.56 4.09 3.89
CA LEU A 273 19.45 2.96 4.81
C LEU A 273 18.09 2.98 5.51
N SER A 274 17.67 4.11 6.07
CA SER A 274 16.37 4.28 6.75
C SER A 274 15.18 3.88 5.86
N LEU A 275 15.17 4.31 4.59
CA LEU A 275 14.15 3.93 3.61
C LEU A 275 14.18 2.42 3.31
N TYR A 276 15.36 1.86 3.07
CA TYR A 276 15.53 0.42 2.82
C TYR A 276 15.05 -0.42 4.01
N CYS A 277 15.42 -0.02 5.23
CA CYS A 277 14.99 -0.66 6.48
C CYS A 277 13.48 -0.61 6.61
N SER A 278 12.87 0.57 6.42
CA SER A 278 11.42 0.76 6.53
C SER A 278 10.63 -0.11 5.55
N MET A 279 11.14 -0.35 4.34
CA MET A 279 10.54 -1.27 3.37
C MET A 279 10.65 -2.74 3.82
N ARG A 280 11.70 -3.08 4.57
CA ARG A 280 12.01 -4.45 5.00
C ARG A 280 11.43 -4.81 6.37
N THR A 281 10.96 -3.84 7.15
CA THR A 281 10.52 -4.09 8.52
C THR A 281 9.20 -3.41 8.80
N LEU A 282 8.25 -4.14 9.35
CA LEU A 282 6.95 -3.65 9.76
C LEU A 282 6.91 -3.34 11.26
N THR A 283 7.87 -3.81 12.05
CA THR A 283 7.92 -3.49 13.49
C THR A 283 9.08 -2.53 13.81
N PRO A 284 8.90 -1.59 14.77
CA PRO A 284 10.00 -0.74 15.21
C PRO A 284 11.19 -1.52 15.81
N ALA A 285 10.93 -2.69 16.40
CA ALA A 285 11.96 -3.54 16.97
C ALA A 285 12.86 -4.12 15.86
N ASP A 286 12.26 -4.67 14.81
CA ASP A 286 12.98 -5.19 13.65
C ASP A 286 13.71 -4.07 12.90
N TYR A 287 13.06 -2.92 12.75
CA TYR A 287 13.68 -1.73 12.17
C TYR A 287 14.95 -1.35 12.94
N SER A 288 14.84 -1.22 14.26
CA SER A 288 15.95 -0.80 15.12
C SER A 288 17.08 -1.83 15.12
N ALA A 289 16.74 -3.12 15.17
CA ALA A 289 17.72 -4.21 15.09
C ALA A 289 18.45 -4.21 13.74
N PHE A 290 17.74 -4.00 12.63
CA PHE A 290 18.36 -3.97 11.31
C PHE A 290 19.23 -2.71 11.13
N MET A 291 18.75 -1.53 11.55
CA MET A 291 19.56 -0.30 11.55
C MET A 291 20.85 -0.46 12.36
N ALA A 292 20.78 -1.11 13.54
CA ALA A 292 21.93 -1.33 14.40
C ALA A 292 22.92 -2.36 13.83
N SER A 293 22.43 -3.44 13.21
CA SER A 293 23.28 -4.48 12.58
C SER A 293 23.94 -4.04 11.28
N ARG A 294 23.62 -2.83 10.80
CA ARG A 294 24.24 -2.18 9.64
C ARG A 294 24.91 -0.86 10.03
N ALA A 295 25.22 -0.66 11.32
CA ALA A 295 25.95 0.52 11.79
C ALA A 295 27.36 0.64 11.17
N ASP A 296 27.94 -0.49 10.77
CA ASP A 296 29.15 -0.64 9.95
C ASP A 296 28.98 -0.16 8.49
N VAL A 297 27.74 -0.02 7.99
CA VAL A 297 27.46 0.61 6.69
C VAL A 297 27.60 2.13 6.74
N LEU A 298 27.62 2.75 7.93
CA LEU A 298 28.02 4.15 8.09
C LEU A 298 29.50 4.38 7.70
N GLU A 299 30.34 3.33 7.70
CA GLU A 299 31.73 3.39 7.21
C GLU A 299 31.91 2.90 5.77
N LEU A 300 31.02 2.05 5.25
CA LEU A 300 31.20 1.37 3.96
C LEU A 300 30.67 2.09 2.73
N ALA A 301 30.09 3.27 2.88
CA ALA A 301 29.64 4.03 1.73
C ALA A 301 30.77 4.87 1.12
N SER A 302 31.82 4.15 0.69
CA SER A 302 32.53 4.55 -0.52
C SER A 302 31.61 4.20 -1.70
N PHE A 303 30.71 5.13 -2.03
CA PHE A 303 30.18 5.23 -3.38
C PHE A 303 31.35 5.11 -4.37
N PRO A 304 31.23 4.39 -5.50
CA PRO A 304 32.32 4.26 -6.45
C PRO A 304 32.84 5.64 -6.86
N TYR A 305 33.98 6.01 -6.28
CA TYR A 305 34.67 7.26 -6.52
C TYR A 305 35.36 7.13 -7.89
N SER A 306 34.63 7.42 -8.95
CA SER A 306 35.22 7.52 -10.29
C SER A 306 36.00 8.84 -10.37
N SER A 307 37.33 8.74 -10.37
CA SER A 307 38.27 9.88 -10.39
C SER A 307 38.27 10.71 -11.68
N LYS A 308 37.24 10.60 -12.53
CA LYS A 308 37.14 11.36 -13.78
C LYS A 308 36.12 12.50 -13.80
N TYR A 309 35.25 12.62 -12.80
CA TYR A 309 34.30 13.75 -12.71
C TYR A 309 34.11 14.16 -11.25
N GLN A 310 34.62 15.35 -10.89
CA GLN A 310 34.31 15.99 -9.60
C GLN A 310 32.83 16.42 -9.60
N ILE A 311 31.94 15.52 -9.18
CA ILE A 311 30.55 15.83 -8.83
C ILE A 311 30.26 15.05 -7.55
N LEU A 312 29.81 15.72 -6.49
CA LEU A 312 29.26 15.09 -5.29
C LEU A 312 28.17 14.09 -5.72
N VAL A 313 28.43 12.79 -5.61
CA VAL A 313 27.46 11.75 -5.94
C VAL A 313 26.49 11.58 -4.77
N GLY A 314 25.65 12.59 -4.53
CA GLY A 314 24.29 12.34 -4.04
C GLY A 314 23.49 11.69 -5.17
N CYS A 315 22.46 10.89 -4.87
CA CYS A 315 21.63 10.08 -5.78
C CYS A 315 21.22 10.80 -7.10
N SER A 316 22.17 10.94 -8.04
CA SER A 316 22.01 11.71 -9.27
C SER A 316 21.76 10.75 -10.43
N ILE A 317 20.71 9.94 -10.32
CA ILE A 317 20.27 9.13 -11.47
C ILE A 317 19.35 9.99 -12.32
N MET A 318 19.76 10.21 -13.57
CA MET A 318 18.88 10.69 -14.63
C MET A 318 18.07 9.46 -15.10
N LEU A 319 16.83 9.32 -14.62
CA LEU A 319 15.93 8.29 -15.14
C LEU A 319 15.58 8.67 -16.59
N VAL A 320 16.22 8.02 -17.56
CA VAL A 320 15.88 8.20 -18.98
C VAL A 320 14.60 7.43 -19.26
N ILE A 321 13.46 8.09 -19.06
CA ILE A 321 12.17 7.51 -19.41
C ILE A 321 11.92 7.79 -20.89
N ARG A 322 11.84 6.73 -21.68
CA ARG A 322 11.52 6.81 -23.10
C ARG A 322 10.09 7.29 -23.25
N THR A 323 9.90 8.55 -23.62
CA THR A 323 8.59 9.04 -24.05
C THR A 323 8.29 8.45 -25.42
N ASN A 324 7.30 7.56 -25.51
CA ASN A 324 6.76 7.16 -26.80
C ASN A 324 5.94 8.34 -27.35
N ARG A 325 6.61 9.32 -27.94
CA ARG A 325 5.94 10.26 -28.85
C ARG A 325 5.57 9.47 -30.11
N LYS A 326 4.27 9.39 -30.39
CA LYS A 326 3.81 9.26 -31.77
C LYS A 326 4.10 10.56 -32.51
#